data_AF-A0A5C8UFX8-F1
#
_entry.id   AF-A0A5C8UFX8-F1
#
_cell.length_a   1.000
_cell.length_b   1.000
_cell.length_c   1.000
_cell.angle_alpha   90.00
_cell.angle_beta   90.00
_cell.angle_gamma   90.00
#
_symmetry.space_group_name_H-M   'P 1'
#
loop_
_entity.id
_entity.type
_entity.pdbx_description
1 polymer ?
#
loop_
_entity_poly.entity_id
_entity_poly.type
_entity_poly.pdbx_seq_one_letter_code
_entity_poly.pdbx_strand_id
1 'polypeptide(L)'
;VGSVLLIQLAICLPAGFALSKIKFRGSKIVFGLFLVPVLLPTNLLLIPTFVVTLQLGLVGNVFGLVLPIAGQASVGVLLFRQFFSTLPDGLIEAARSDGAGWCRTVFSIALPLARPIVAADSVVTCLTAW
;
A
#
# COMPACT_ATOMS: atom_id res chain seq x y z
N VAL A 1 -6.46 -15.02 -3.23
CA VAL A 1 -5.61 -14.57 -2.10
C VAL A 1 -4.20 -14.16 -2.53
N GLY A 2 -3.32 -15.05 -3.00
CA GLY A 2 -1.91 -14.72 -3.29
C GLY A 2 -1.68 -13.50 -4.21
N SER A 3 -2.43 -13.41 -5.31
CA SER A 3 -2.33 -12.27 -6.25
C SER A 3 -2.74 -10.94 -5.62
N VAL A 4 -3.76 -10.94 -4.74
CA VAL A 4 -4.23 -9.75 -4.03
C VAL A 4 -3.13 -9.24 -3.10
N LEU A 5 -2.53 -10.14 -2.32
CA LEU A 5 -1.45 -9.83 -1.39
C LEU A 5 -0.23 -9.25 -2.11
N LEU A 6 0.19 -9.83 -3.23
CA LEU A 6 1.33 -9.32 -3.99
C LEU A 6 1.08 -7.90 -4.52
N ILE A 7 -0.13 -7.65 -5.06
CA ILE A 7 -0.50 -6.33 -5.57
C ILE A 7 -0.58 -5.32 -4.41
N GLN A 8 -1.20 -5.68 -3.29
CA GLN A 8 -1.29 -4.80 -2.12
C GLN A 8 0.10 -4.47 -1.57
N LEU A 9 0.99 -5.44 -1.37
CA LEU A 9 2.35 -5.18 -0.90
C LEU A 9 3.14 -4.31 -1.89
N ALA A 10 2.97 -4.53 -3.19
CA ALA A 10 3.59 -3.71 -4.24
C ALA A 10 3.10 -2.25 -4.22
N ILE A 11 1.93 -1.96 -3.63
CA ILE A 11 1.40 -0.61 -3.46
C ILE A 11 1.79 -0.06 -2.07
N CYS A 12 1.47 -0.78 -1.00
CA CYS A 12 1.61 -0.38 0.40
C CYS A 12 3.05 -0.08 0.78
N LEU A 13 3.99 -0.94 0.39
CA LEU A 13 5.40 -0.80 0.74
C LEU A 13 6.01 0.50 0.17
N PRO A 14 6.01 0.74 -1.16
CA PRO A 14 6.58 1.96 -1.70
C PRO A 14 5.77 3.20 -1.36
N ALA A 15 4.43 3.14 -1.33
CA ALA A 15 3.60 4.30 -0.97
C ALA A 15 3.81 4.70 0.49
N GLY A 16 3.80 3.74 1.42
CA GLY A 16 4.06 4.01 2.84
C GLY A 16 5.45 4.58 3.06
N PHE A 17 6.47 4.04 2.37
CA PHE A 17 7.84 4.56 2.44
C PHE A 17 7.94 5.98 1.88
N ALA A 18 7.43 6.22 0.66
CA ALA A 18 7.49 7.53 0.03
C ALA A 18 6.75 8.60 0.83
N LEU A 19 5.55 8.29 1.36
CA LEU A 19 4.72 9.22 2.12
C LEU A 19 5.21 9.50 3.55
N SER A 20 6.16 8.72 4.06
CA SER A 20 6.79 8.93 5.36
C SER A 20 8.18 9.55 5.24
N LYS A 21 8.97 9.13 4.26
CA LYS A 21 10.41 9.42 4.19
C LYS A 21 10.83 10.36 3.07
N ILE A 22 10.04 10.48 2.01
CA ILE A 22 10.36 11.35 0.88
C ILE A 22 9.60 12.66 1.04
N LYS A 23 10.33 13.77 1.15
CA LYS A 23 9.75 15.11 1.18
C LYS A 23 9.52 15.59 -0.26
N PHE A 24 8.30 15.44 -0.77
CA PHE A 24 7.91 15.94 -2.08
C PHE A 24 6.70 16.89 -2.01
N ARG A 25 6.59 17.79 -2.99
CA ARG A 25 5.51 18.77 -3.05
C ARG A 25 4.19 18.07 -3.34
N GLY A 26 3.20 18.24 -2.46
CA GLY A 26 1.89 17.59 -2.58
C GLY A 26 1.73 16.29 -1.77
N SER A 27 2.73 15.86 -0.99
CA SER A 27 2.66 14.64 -0.17
C SER A 27 1.43 14.59 0.76
N LYS A 28 1.02 15.73 1.32
CA LYS A 28 -0.19 15.85 2.14
C LYS A 28 -1.48 15.58 1.35
N ILE A 29 -1.55 16.01 0.10
CA ILE A 29 -2.72 15.79 -0.77
C ILE A 29 -2.79 14.31 -1.15
N VAL A 30 -1.66 13.72 -1.58
CA VAL A 30 -1.60 12.30 -1.92
C VAL A 30 -1.95 11.45 -0.70
N PHE A 31 -1.41 11.78 0.48
CA PHE A 31 -1.79 11.08 1.70
C PHE A 31 -3.28 11.26 2.03
N GLY A 32 -3.83 12.47 1.85
CA GLY A 32 -5.26 12.73 2.01
C GLY A 32 -6.14 11.87 1.10
N LEU A 33 -5.72 11.63 -0.15
CA LEU A 33 -6.44 10.73 -1.08
C LEU A 33 -6.49 9.29 -0.56
N PHE A 34 -5.41 8.80 0.06
CA PHE A 34 -5.42 7.48 0.70
C PHE A 34 -6.30 7.43 1.95
N LEU A 35 -6.59 8.56 2.60
CA LEU A 35 -7.49 8.59 3.77
C LEU A 35 -8.97 8.49 3.38
N VAL A 36 -9.37 8.96 2.20
CA VAL A 36 -10.79 8.99 1.79
C VAL A 36 -11.45 7.62 1.87
N PRO A 37 -10.89 6.53 1.31
CA PRO A 37 -11.52 5.21 1.38
C PRO A 37 -11.51 4.61 2.79
N VAL A 38 -10.60 5.04 3.67
CA VAL A 38 -10.51 4.56 5.06
C VAL A 38 -11.66 5.11 5.91
N LEU A 39 -12.15 6.31 5.59
CA LEU A 39 -13.28 6.94 6.27
C LEU A 39 -14.64 6.38 5.82
N LEU A 40 -14.68 5.72 4.66
CA LEU A 40 -15.91 5.15 4.11
C LEU A 40 -16.08 3.70 4.59
N PRO A 41 -17.27 3.33 5.11
CA PRO A 41 -17.56 1.94 5.40
C PRO A 41 -17.53 1.10 4.11
N THR A 42 -16.94 -0.09 4.18
CA THR A 42 -16.72 -0.99 3.03
C THR A 42 -18.00 -1.32 2.26
N ASN A 43 -19.14 -1.41 2.96
CA ASN A 43 -20.45 -1.65 2.34
C ASN A 43 -20.86 -0.56 1.34
N LEU A 44 -20.47 0.71 1.56
CA LEU A 44 -20.77 1.79 0.61
C LEU A 44 -19.92 1.70 -0.66
N LEU A 45 -18.74 1.08 -0.57
CA LEU A 45 -17.83 0.93 -1.71
C LEU A 45 -18.22 -0.24 -2.62
N LEU A 46 -19.16 -1.09 -2.20
CA LEU A 46 -19.55 -2.28 -2.96
C LEU A 46 -20.13 -1.94 -4.34
N ILE A 47 -21.12 -1.04 -4.39
CA ILE A 47 -21.75 -0.58 -5.64
C ILE A 47 -20.73 0.09 -6.58
N PRO A 48 -19.98 1.13 -6.17
CA PRO A 48 -19.04 1.79 -7.09
C PRO A 48 -17.93 0.84 -7.55
N THR A 49 -17.45 -0.05 -6.69
CA THR A 49 -16.43 -1.02 -7.08
C THR A 49 -16.98 -2.04 -8.10
N PHE A 50 -18.22 -2.49 -7.92
CA PHE A 50 -18.90 -3.34 -8.91
C PHE A 50 -19.09 -2.62 -10.25
N VAL A 51 -19.54 -1.36 -10.23
CA VAL A 51 -19.70 -0.56 -11.45
C VAL A 51 -18.37 -0.39 -12.19
N VAL A 52 -17.28 -0.10 -11.49
CA VAL A 52 -15.93 -0.02 -12.09
C VAL A 52 -15.53 -1.37 -12.70
N THR A 53 -15.77 -2.48 -11.99
CA THR A 53 -15.47 -3.82 -12.49
C THR A 53 -16.25 -4.16 -13.77
N LEU A 54 -17.51 -3.73 -13.84
CA LEU A 54 -18.38 -3.87 -15.01
C LEU A 54 -17.90 -3.00 -16.17
N GLN A 55 -17.55 -1.75 -15.93
CA GLN A 55 -17.02 -0.84 -16.95
C GLN A 55 -15.68 -1.32 -17.52
N LEU A 56 -14.87 -1.98 -16.70
CA LEU A 56 -13.62 -2.61 -17.14
C LEU A 56 -13.84 -3.93 -17.89
N GLY A 57 -15.08 -4.42 -18.01
CA GLY A 57 -15.40 -5.69 -18.67
C GLY A 57 -14.83 -6.92 -17.94
N LEU A 58 -14.58 -6.81 -16.62
CA LEU A 58 -13.93 -7.85 -15.82
C LEU A 58 -14.94 -8.77 -15.11
N VAL A 59 -16.24 -8.52 -15.27
CA VAL A 59 -17.31 -9.34 -14.68
C VAL A 59 -17.25 -10.75 -15.27
N GLY A 60 -17.28 -11.76 -14.40
CA GLY A 60 -17.14 -13.17 -14.79
C GLY A 60 -15.70 -13.65 -14.96
N ASN A 61 -14.70 -12.78 -14.76
CA ASN A 61 -13.28 -13.13 -14.78
C ASN A 61 -12.68 -13.06 -13.36
N VAL A 62 -11.66 -13.88 -13.08
CA VAL A 62 -10.88 -13.86 -11.82
C VAL A 62 -10.32 -12.46 -11.53
N PHE A 63 -9.92 -11.70 -12.56
CA PHE A 63 -9.45 -10.32 -12.37
C PHE A 63 -10.54 -9.38 -11.84
N GLY A 64 -11.81 -9.65 -12.11
CA GLY A 64 -12.95 -8.91 -11.56
C GLY A 64 -13.18 -9.16 -10.06
N LEU A 65 -12.50 -10.14 -9.47
CA LEU A 65 -12.43 -10.33 -8.01
C LEU A 65 -11.13 -9.74 -7.45
N VAL A 66 -10.00 -9.99 -8.11
CA VAL A 66 -8.67 -9.59 -7.61
C VAL A 66 -8.50 -8.08 -7.55
N LEU A 67 -8.84 -7.34 -8.60
CA LEU A 67 -8.59 -5.90 -8.68
C LEU A 67 -9.41 -5.09 -7.66
N PRO A 68 -10.74 -5.32 -7.51
CA PRO A 68 -11.54 -4.72 -6.45
C PRO A 68 -10.95 -4.89 -5.05
N ILE A 69 -10.53 -6.10 -4.70
CA ILE A 69 -10.01 -6.40 -3.37
C ILE A 69 -8.63 -5.78 -3.19
N ALA A 70 -7.75 -5.88 -4.20
CA ALA A 70 -6.44 -5.27 -4.17
C ALA A 70 -6.50 -3.74 -4.09
N GLY A 71 -7.52 -3.11 -4.69
CA GLY A 71 -7.77 -1.67 -4.64
C GLY A 71 -8.07 -1.13 -3.22
N GLN A 72 -8.40 -2.00 -2.26
CA GLN A 72 -8.62 -1.63 -0.85
C GLN A 72 -7.29 -1.44 -0.07
N ALA A 73 -6.17 -1.16 -0.77
CA ALA A 73 -4.84 -0.99 -0.18
C ALA A 73 -4.69 0.23 0.75
N SER A 74 -5.66 1.16 0.77
CA SER A 74 -5.57 2.42 1.51
C SER A 74 -5.26 2.26 3.01
N VAL A 75 -5.86 1.27 3.67
CA VAL A 75 -5.56 0.96 5.08
C VAL A 75 -4.12 0.48 5.23
N GLY A 76 -3.66 -0.42 4.35
CA GLY A 76 -2.27 -0.90 4.33
C GLY A 76 -1.28 0.25 4.13
N VAL A 77 -1.52 1.14 3.17
CA VAL A 77 -0.67 2.33 2.94
C VAL A 77 -0.56 3.20 4.20
N LEU A 78 -1.65 3.40 4.93
CA LEU A 78 -1.65 4.13 6.20
C LEU A 78 -0.80 3.44 7.26
N LEU A 79 -0.96 2.12 7.43
CA LEU A 79 -0.21 1.34 8.40
C LEU A 79 1.28 1.29 8.09
N PHE A 80 1.65 1.05 6.82
CA PHE A 80 3.05 1.10 6.38
C PHE A 80 3.65 2.49 6.58
N ARG A 81 2.91 3.56 6.26
CA ARG A 81 3.38 4.93 6.52
C ARG A 81 3.63 5.16 8.01
N GLN A 82 2.71 4.74 8.88
CA GLN A 82 2.88 4.84 10.33
C GLN A 82 4.11 4.09 10.80
N PHE A 83 4.30 2.84 10.36
CA PHE A 83 5.48 2.03 10.66
C PHE A 83 6.77 2.72 10.20
N PHE A 84 6.86 3.15 8.95
CA PHE A 84 8.07 3.81 8.46
C PHE A 84 8.34 5.15 9.13
N SER A 85 7.30 5.84 9.62
CA SER A 85 7.47 7.10 10.36
C SER A 85 8.15 6.91 11.71
N THR A 86 8.14 5.70 12.30
CA THR A 86 8.86 5.42 13.55
C THR A 86 10.35 5.14 13.34
N LEU A 87 10.77 4.83 12.13
CA LEU A 87 12.18 4.56 11.82
C LEU A 87 12.98 5.87 11.85
N PRO A 88 14.25 5.88 12.30
CA PRO A 88 15.10 7.07 12.22
C PRO A 88 15.37 7.52 10.78
N ASP A 89 15.35 8.82 10.52
CA ASP A 89 15.66 9.38 9.19
C ASP A 89 17.14 9.16 8.79
N GLY A 90 18.04 9.06 9.77
CA GLY A 90 19.46 8.80 9.55
C GLY A 90 19.75 7.50 8.79
N LEU A 91 18.86 6.50 8.85
CA LEU A 91 18.98 5.27 8.04
C LEU A 91 18.93 5.56 6.54
N ILE A 92 18.15 6.56 6.15
CA ILE A 92 17.93 6.92 4.75
C ILE A 92 19.03 7.85 4.29
N GLU A 93 19.45 8.78 5.16
CA GLU A 93 20.60 9.63 4.91
C GLU A 93 21.88 8.81 4.70
N ALA A 94 22.12 7.79 5.54
CA ALA A 94 23.23 6.85 5.38
C ALA A 94 23.15 6.11 4.03
N ALA A 95 21.99 5.55 3.70
CA ALA A 95 21.78 4.88 2.42
C ALA A 95 22.05 5.81 1.21
N ARG A 96 21.68 7.09 1.33
CA ARG A 96 21.91 8.10 0.30
C ARG A 96 23.39 8.48 0.18
N SER A 97 24.09 8.59 1.31
CA SER A 97 25.55 8.79 1.35
C SER A 97 26.30 7.61 0.72
N ASP A 98 25.80 6.39 0.87
CA ASP A 98 26.30 5.18 0.19
C ASP A 98 25.91 5.08 -1.30
N GLY A 99 25.28 6.12 -1.85
CA GLY A 99 24.87 6.19 -3.26
C GLY A 99 23.66 5.31 -3.60
N ALA A 100 22.91 4.81 -2.62
CA ALA A 100 21.70 4.03 -2.89
C ALA A 100 20.57 4.93 -3.45
N GLY A 101 20.03 4.54 -4.60
CA GLY A 101 18.80 5.11 -5.14
C GLY A 101 17.55 4.64 -4.36
N TRP A 102 16.43 5.34 -4.52
CA TRP A 102 15.19 5.06 -3.76
C TRP A 102 14.71 3.61 -3.87
N CYS A 103 14.70 3.03 -5.07
CA CYS A 103 14.31 1.62 -5.24
C CYS A 103 15.23 0.68 -4.44
N ARG A 104 16.55 0.91 -4.48
CA ARG A 104 17.52 0.12 -3.72
C ARG A 104 17.30 0.30 -2.22
N THR A 105 17.05 1.51 -1.74
CA THR A 105 16.72 1.78 -0.33
C THR A 105 15.45 1.04 0.10
N VAL A 106 14.40 1.05 -0.72
CA VAL A 106 13.14 0.35 -0.42
C VAL A 106 13.38 -1.16 -0.30
N PHE A 107 14.00 -1.79 -1.29
CA PHE A 107 14.13 -3.25 -1.31
C PHE A 107 15.26 -3.78 -0.42
N SER A 108 16.36 -3.05 -0.26
CA SER A 108 17.54 -3.53 0.48
C SER A 108 17.53 -3.12 1.95
N ILE A 109 16.79 -2.07 2.32
CA ILE A 109 16.79 -1.52 3.70
C ILE A 109 15.37 -1.51 4.26
N ALA A 110 14.44 -0.82 3.60
CA ALA A 110 13.09 -0.64 4.15
C ALA A 110 12.31 -1.95 4.25
N LEU A 111 12.35 -2.81 3.22
CA LEU A 111 11.62 -4.06 3.17
C LEU A 111 12.09 -5.08 4.24
N PRO A 112 13.40 -5.33 4.45
CA PRO A 112 13.86 -6.16 5.56
C PRO A 112 13.43 -5.64 6.94
N LEU A 113 13.46 -4.33 7.15
CA LEU A 113 12.99 -3.70 8.39
C LEU A 113 11.47 -3.80 8.54
N ALA A 114 10.74 -3.73 7.43
CA ALA A 114 9.28 -3.81 7.38
C ALA A 114 8.71 -5.24 7.48
N ARG A 115 9.53 -6.28 7.65
CA ARG A 115 9.04 -7.67 7.81
C ARG A 115 7.89 -7.81 8.83
N PRO A 116 7.91 -7.15 10.01
CA PRO A 116 6.80 -7.26 10.96
C PRO A 116 5.49 -6.69 10.40
N ILE A 117 5.54 -5.51 9.77
CA ILE A 117 4.32 -4.89 9.21
C ILE A 117 3.84 -5.61 7.95
N VAL A 118 4.76 -6.13 7.13
CA VAL A 118 4.44 -7.00 5.98
C VAL A 118 3.71 -8.26 6.45
N ALA A 119 4.17 -8.89 7.54
CA ALA A 119 3.49 -10.06 8.11
C ALA A 119 2.09 -9.71 8.63
N ALA A 120 1.94 -8.59 9.35
CA ALA A 120 0.65 -8.15 9.86
C ALA A 120 -0.35 -7.83 8.73
N ASP A 121 0.07 -7.05 7.74
CA ASP A 121 -0.74 -6.72 6.56
C ASP A 121 -1.12 -7.98 5.78
N SER A 122 -0.19 -8.90 5.58
CA SER A 122 -0.45 -10.19 4.90
C SER A 122 -1.57 -10.98 5.56
N VAL A 123 -1.64 -11.01 6.90
CA VAL A 123 -2.72 -11.69 7.62
C VAL A 123 -4.04 -10.99 7.36
N VAL A 124 -4.10 -9.66 7.47
CA VAL A 124 -5.31 -8.86 7.21
C VAL A 124 -5.81 -9.05 5.77
N THR A 125 -4.91 -9.02 4.79
CA THR A 125 -5.24 -9.26 3.38
C THR A 125 -5.77 -10.66 3.15
N CYS A 126 -5.16 -11.68 3.75
CA CYS A 126 -5.65 -13.06 3.64
C CYS A 126 -7.06 -13.19 4.20
N LEU A 127 -7.35 -12.61 5.37
CA LEU A 127 -8.70 -12.60 5.96
C LEU A 127 -9.73 -11.84 5.12
N THR A 128 -9.28 -10.84 4.36
CA THR A 128 -10.18 -10.04 3.52
C THR A 128 -10.46 -10.71 2.17
N ALA A 129 -9.49 -11.48 1.66
CA ALA A 129 -9.53 -12.04 0.31
C ALA A 129 -9.90 -13.54 0.25
N TRP A 130 -10.08 -14.21 1.39
CA TRP A 130 -10.42 -15.62 1.48
C TRP A 130 -11.89 -15.94 1.18
#